data_AF-A0A0S8BGN8-F1
#
_entry.id   AF-A0A0S8BGN8-F1
#
_cell.length_a   1.000
_cell.length_b   1.000
_cell.length_c   1.000
_cell.angle_alpha   90.00
_cell.angle_beta   90.00
_cell.angle_gamma   90.00
#
_symmetry.space_group_name_H-M   'P 1'
#
loop_
_entity.id
_entity.type
_entity.pdbx_description
1 polymer ?
#
loop_
_entity_poly.entity_id
_entity_poly.type
_entity_poly.pdbx_seq_one_letter_code
_entity_poly.pdbx_strand_id
1 'polypeptide(L)'
;MDPKDLRFETPAIYTVRVVGFLDERWSGCFGGLTIKAESTGDDDRPITTITGRMADQATLLGLLNALYNYHFPLLSLECQCLEEL
;
A
#
# COMPACT_ATOMS: atom_id res chain seq x y z
N MET A 1 -4.08 -16.54 7.70
CA MET A 1 -5.50 -16.22 7.92
C MET A 1 -6.31 -16.95 6.86
N ASP A 2 -7.38 -17.64 7.26
CA ASP A 2 -8.30 -18.23 6.28
C ASP A 2 -9.06 -17.08 5.59
N PRO A 3 -9.19 -17.04 4.26
CA PRO A 3 -9.94 -16.00 3.56
C PRO A 3 -11.35 -15.78 4.12
N LYS A 4 -11.98 -16.81 4.70
CA LYS A 4 -13.30 -16.71 5.33
C LYS A 4 -13.34 -15.82 6.58
N ASP A 5 -12.18 -15.56 7.20
CA ASP A 5 -12.06 -14.75 8.41
C ASP A 5 -11.76 -13.27 8.10
N LEU A 6 -11.53 -12.94 6.81
CA LEU A 6 -11.29 -11.57 6.36
C LEU A 6 -12.60 -10.81 6.27
N ARG A 7 -12.83 -9.95 7.27
CA ARG A 7 -13.94 -9.01 7.33
C ARG A 7 -13.44 -7.60 7.05
N PHE A 8 -14.37 -6.69 6.75
CA PHE A 8 -14.04 -5.30 6.45
C PHE A 8 -13.32 -4.62 7.62
N GLU A 9 -13.69 -4.96 8.83
CA GLU A 9 -13.14 -4.44 10.08
C GLU A 9 -11.89 -5.19 10.57
N THR A 10 -11.47 -6.27 9.89
CA THR A 10 -10.31 -7.05 10.32
C THR A 10 -9.02 -6.31 9.96
N PRO A 11 -8.14 -6.00 10.92
CA PRO A 11 -6.84 -5.41 10.61
C PRO A 11 -5.95 -6.39 9.84
N ALA A 12 -5.28 -5.90 8.80
CA ALA A 12 -4.38 -6.72 7.98
C ALA A 12 -3.18 -5.90 7.50
N ILE A 13 -2.11 -6.58 7.09
CA ILE A 13 -0.99 -5.93 6.41
C ILE A 13 -1.30 -5.92 4.92
N TYR A 14 -1.18 -4.76 4.30
CA TYR A 14 -1.33 -4.63 2.85
C TYR A 14 0.00 -4.19 2.24
N THR A 15 0.26 -4.67 1.04
CA THR A 15 1.27 -4.14 0.14
C THR A 15 0.58 -3.62 -1.12
N VAL A 16 0.79 -2.34 -1.39
CA VAL A 16 0.24 -1.62 -2.54
C VAL A 16 1.41 -1.18 -3.41
N ARG A 17 1.37 -1.55 -4.70
CA ARG A 17 2.38 -1.14 -5.67
C ARG A 17 1.76 -0.20 -6.70
N VAL A 18 2.39 0.93 -6.97
CA VAL A 18 1.93 1.92 -7.94
C VAL A 18 3.05 2.39 -8.85
N VAL A 19 2.71 2.86 -10.06
CA VAL A 19 3.65 3.56 -10.93
C VAL A 19 3.76 5.02 -10.49
N GLY A 20 4.99 5.50 -10.33
CA GLY A 20 5.35 6.84 -9.89
C GLY A 20 6.24 6.80 -8.65
N PHE A 21 6.69 7.97 -8.22
CA PHE A 21 7.62 8.13 -7.11
C PHE A 21 6.92 8.79 -5.91
N LEU A 22 6.90 8.09 -4.78
CA LEU A 22 6.64 8.64 -3.45
C LEU A 22 7.81 8.24 -2.55
N ASP A 23 8.40 9.21 -1.87
CA ASP A 23 9.47 8.95 -0.90
C ASP A 23 8.93 8.77 0.53
N GLU A 24 9.82 8.39 1.43
CA GLU A 24 9.50 8.12 2.84
C GLU A 24 8.85 9.30 3.58
N ARG A 25 8.99 10.54 3.08
CA ARG A 25 8.38 11.74 3.72
C ARG A 25 6.86 11.68 3.72
N TRP A 26 6.27 10.92 2.79
CA TRP A 26 4.82 10.68 2.73
C TRP A 26 4.33 9.68 3.77
N SER A 27 5.23 8.98 4.48
CA SER A 27 4.85 7.98 5.48
C SER A 27 3.91 8.57 6.53
N GLY A 28 4.21 9.77 7.05
CA GLY A 28 3.35 10.46 8.02
C GLY A 28 1.96 10.79 7.46
N CYS A 29 1.86 11.15 6.18
CA CYS A 29 0.57 11.42 5.52
C CYS A 29 -0.28 10.17 5.33
N PHE A 30 0.35 9.00 5.26
CA PHE A 30 -0.32 7.71 5.10
C PHE A 30 -0.36 6.89 6.40
N GLY A 31 -0.28 7.53 7.57
CA GLY A 31 -0.46 6.85 8.85
C GLY A 31 0.73 5.98 9.29
N GLY A 32 1.94 6.34 8.86
CA GLY A 32 3.18 5.64 9.23
C GLY A 32 3.47 4.40 8.40
N LEU A 33 2.82 4.23 7.24
CA LEU A 33 3.13 3.14 6.32
C LEU A 33 4.56 3.26 5.80
N THR A 34 5.19 2.11 5.58
CA THR A 34 6.52 2.05 4.95
C THR A 34 6.37 2.34 3.46
N ILE A 35 7.16 3.26 2.93
CA ILE A 35 7.13 3.66 1.52
C ILE A 35 8.54 3.47 0.95
N LYS A 36 8.63 2.72 -0.14
CA LYS A 36 9.88 2.50 -0.87
C LYS A 36 9.65 2.74 -2.35
N ALA A 37 10.44 3.61 -2.94
CA ALA A 37 10.47 3.81 -4.38
C ALA A 37 11.68 3.08 -4.97
N GLU A 38 11.43 2.33 -6.04
CA GLU A 38 12.44 1.62 -6.82
C GLU A 38 12.49 2.25 -8.22
N SER A 39 13.69 2.61 -8.67
CA SER A 39 13.92 2.97 -10.08
C SER A 39 14.11 1.69 -10.88
N THR A 40 13.35 1.56 -11.95
CA THR A 40 13.36 0.38 -12.85
C THR A 40 14.34 0.52 -14.02
N GLY A 41 15.25 1.51 -13.99
CA GLY A 41 16.18 1.83 -15.07
C GLY A 41 15.93 3.23 -15.65
N ASP A 42 16.78 3.66 -16.59
CA ASP A 42 16.81 5.05 -17.08
C ASP A 42 15.54 5.48 -17.84
N ASP A 43 14.82 4.55 -18.48
CA ASP A 43 13.63 4.85 -19.29
C ASP A 43 12.29 4.40 -18.67
N ASP A 44 12.32 3.73 -17.52
CA ASP A 44 11.09 3.24 -16.89
C ASP A 44 10.60 4.19 -15.79
N ARG A 45 9.27 4.32 -15.72
CA ARG A 45 8.64 5.05 -14.60
C ARG A 45 8.91 4.29 -13.30
N PRO A 46 9.33 4.98 -12.22
CA PRO A 46 9.62 4.34 -10.95
C PRO A 46 8.40 3.62 -10.39
N ILE A 47 8.63 2.62 -9.55
CA ILE A 47 7.57 1.89 -8.85
C ILE A 47 7.67 2.24 -7.37
N THR A 48 6.56 2.67 -6.79
CA THR A 48 6.45 2.85 -5.34
C THR A 48 5.72 1.66 -4.74
N THR A 49 6.32 1.08 -3.70
CA THR A 49 5.73 0.07 -2.83
C THR A 49 5.38 0.70 -1.48
N ILE A 50 4.10 0.63 -1.10
CA ILE A 50 3.58 1.07 0.19
C ILE A 50 3.12 -0.15 0.97
N THR A 51 3.71 -0.38 2.14
CA THR A 51 3.43 -1.56 2.96
C THR A 51 3.16 -1.18 4.40
N GLY A 52 2.18 -1.84 5.02
CA GLY A 52 2.01 -1.78 6.47
C GLY A 52 0.66 -2.28 6.94
N ARG A 53 0.51 -2.31 8.28
CA ARG A 53 -0.71 -2.72 8.95
C ARG A 53 -1.75 -1.62 8.87
N MET A 54 -2.94 -1.95 8.41
CA MET A 54 -4.11 -1.08 8.37
C MET A 54 -5.16 -1.59 9.34
N ALA A 55 -5.92 -0.69 9.95
CA ALA A 55 -6.92 -1.04 10.96
C ALA A 55 -8.12 -1.79 10.35
N ASP A 56 -8.47 -1.45 9.11
CA ASP A 56 -9.63 -1.98 8.41
C ASP A 56 -9.50 -1.71 6.89
N GLN A 57 -10.46 -2.21 6.11
CA GLN A 57 -10.55 -1.94 4.68
C GLN A 57 -10.92 -0.49 4.34
N ALA A 58 -11.52 0.27 5.26
CA ALA A 58 -11.81 1.69 5.04
C ALA A 58 -10.52 2.52 4.98
N THR A 59 -9.53 2.18 5.82
CA THR A 59 -8.18 2.74 5.81
C THR A 59 -7.47 2.44 4.49
N LEU A 60 -7.56 1.18 4.02
CA LEU A 60 -7.04 0.79 2.72
C LEU A 60 -7.68 1.58 1.57
N LEU A 61 -9.01 1.69 1.58
CA LEU A 61 -9.75 2.45 0.57
C LEU A 61 -9.34 3.93 0.56
N GLY A 62 -9.11 4.53 1.74
CA GLY A 62 -8.58 5.88 1.88
C GLY A 62 -7.23 6.06 1.19
N LEU A 63 -6.30 5.11 1.39
CA LEU A 63 -5.02 5.12 0.68
C LEU A 63 -5.20 5.00 -0.83
N LEU A 64 -6.01 4.05 -1.32
CA LEU A 64 -6.24 3.85 -2.75
C LEU A 64 -6.86 5.09 -3.41
N ASN A 65 -7.80 5.74 -2.73
CA ASN A 65 -8.40 6.99 -3.20
C ASN A 65 -7.37 8.13 -3.27
N ALA A 66 -6.49 8.25 -2.28
CA ALA A 66 -5.43 9.24 -2.31
C ALA A 66 -4.48 9.00 -3.50
N LEU A 67 -4.04 7.76 -3.71
CA LEU A 67 -3.19 7.39 -4.85
C LEU A 67 -3.85 7.68 -6.19
N TYR A 68 -5.15 7.39 -6.32
CA TYR A 68 -5.94 7.72 -7.50
C TYR A 68 -5.98 9.23 -7.77
N ASN A 69 -6.26 10.04 -6.73
CA ASN A 69 -6.36 11.50 -6.84
C ASN A 69 -5.02 12.15 -7.24
N TYR A 70 -3.89 11.53 -6.88
CA TYR A 70 -2.56 11.96 -7.31
C TYR A 70 -2.09 11.33 -8.63
N HIS A 71 -2.97 10.61 -9.33
CA HIS A 71 -2.68 9.95 -10.60
C HIS A 71 -1.53 8.94 -10.54
N PHE A 72 -1.41 8.19 -9.44
CA PHE A 72 -0.52 7.03 -9.34
C PHE A 72 -1.26 5.75 -9.80
N PRO A 73 -0.98 5.20 -11.00
CA PRO A 73 -1.63 3.98 -11.47
C PRO A 73 -1.31 2.79 -10.57
N LEU A 74 -2.34 2.07 -10.12
CA LEU A 74 -2.20 0.87 -9.30
C LEU A 74 -1.67 -0.31 -10.14
N LEU A 75 -0.62 -0.96 -9.65
CA LEU A 75 -0.02 -2.16 -10.24
C LEU A 75 -0.50 -3.43 -9.55
N SER A 76 -0.42 -3.48 -8.21
CA SER A 76 -0.91 -4.61 -7.42
C SER A 76 -1.34 -4.18 -6.03
N LEU A 77 -2.23 -4.99 -5.46
CA LEU A 77 -2.69 -4.90 -4.08
C LEU A 77 -2.68 -6.32 -3.52
N GLU A 78 -1.94 -6.51 -2.44
CA GLU A 78 -1.77 -7.81 -1.80
C GLU A 78 -2.07 -7.70 -0.31
N CYS A 79 -2.96 -8.57 0.18
CA CYS A 79 -3.20 -8.73 1.60
C CYS A 79 -2.22 -9.76 2.15
N GLN A 80 -1.31 -9.35 3.02
CA GLN A 80 -0.41 -10.22 3.75
C GLN A 80 -1.11 -10.66 5.05
N CYS A 81 -1.31 -11.97 5.17
CA CYS A 81 -1.64 -12.55 6.47
C CYS A 81 -0.45 -12.32 7.40
N LEU A 82 -0.68 -11.77 8.58
CA LEU A 82 0.24 -11.99 9.69
C LEU A 82 0.23 -13.50 9.96
N GLU A 83 1.32 -14.19 9.61
CA GLU A 83 1.76 -15.28 10.47
C GLU A 83 2.21 -14.59 11.75
N GLU A 84 1.44 -14.78 12.82
CA GLU A 84 1.87 -14.34 14.16
C GLU A 84 3.21 -15.01 14.44
N LEU A 85 4.25 -14.19 14.68
CA LEU A 85 5.56 -14.60 15.19
C LEU A 85 5.43 -15.33 16.53
#